data_AF-A0A2N2JCA2-F1
#
_entry.id   AF-A0A2N2JCA2-F1
#
_cell.length_a   1.000
_cell.length_b   1.000
_cell.length_c   1.000
_cell.angle_alpha   90.00
_cell.angle_beta   90.00
_cell.angle_gamma   90.00
#
_symmetry.space_group_name_H-M   'P 1'
#
loop_
_entity.id
_entity.type
_entity.pdbx_description
1 polymer ?
#
loop_
_entity_poly.entity_id
_entity_poly.type
_entity_poly.pdbx_seq_one_letter_code
_entity_poly.pdbx_strand_id
1 'polypeptide(L)'
;MPQPTPPPRRAPILGGRATRAVLALALLAGAAATAHATPLSDASRAFAAHTGARLVFDRGGLPDGAWYDQLPALSAERQLRAARLLLDEAAKYPRGYLGAIGVRAVGVFAACVSNDNDGFHSWDDTYGGYLYYGVWNGRDGIAAAYYSDGQLPLTFHHEVFHAVDATAGGVSDHDANFHADDARFAAAVSGERRYPAARIAQGDLARLAAVGRGRVLEDAVAHYATKSAGEDQAETARWMMTNLADALVQVARRPELAGSQRMLHLLGEYRGATTDGPALSWFVDVALGRADRSAQATAPPRDPEVARLVALAAGSLPELDDVVTARRLLARFASGGIDALGARDRARLAQAALDLTPRLGRARARANDD
;
A
#
# COMPACT_ATOMS: atom_id res chain seq x y z
N MET A 1 -26.60 -93.90 -33.59
CA MET A 1 -26.07 -93.81 -32.22
C MET A 1 -25.78 -92.34 -31.91
N PRO A 2 -26.34 -91.79 -30.82
CA PRO A 2 -26.37 -90.35 -30.58
C PRO A 2 -25.03 -89.82 -30.06
N GLN A 3 -24.65 -88.63 -30.54
CA GLN A 3 -23.46 -87.91 -30.11
C GLN A 3 -23.65 -87.24 -28.73
N PRO A 4 -22.59 -87.14 -27.91
CA PRO A 4 -22.68 -86.56 -26.58
C PRO A 4 -22.83 -85.03 -26.63
N THR A 5 -23.78 -84.52 -25.87
CA THR A 5 -24.03 -83.09 -25.60
C THR A 5 -22.85 -82.42 -24.89
N PRO A 6 -22.47 -81.19 -25.28
CA PRO A 6 -21.44 -80.42 -24.58
C PRO A 6 -21.97 -79.80 -23.27
N PRO A 7 -21.08 -79.55 -22.28
CA PRO A 7 -21.47 -79.03 -20.97
C PRO A 7 -21.81 -77.52 -21.00
N PRO A 8 -22.58 -77.03 -20.01
CA PRO A 8 -23.02 -75.64 -19.96
C PRO A 8 -21.87 -74.68 -19.64
N ARG A 9 -21.81 -73.57 -20.39
CA ARG A 9 -20.91 -72.44 -20.14
C ARG A 9 -21.29 -71.73 -18.85
N ARG A 10 -20.35 -71.62 -17.91
CA ARG A 10 -20.46 -70.75 -16.72
C ARG A 10 -20.28 -69.29 -17.15
N ALA A 11 -21.17 -68.42 -16.66
CA ALA A 11 -21.06 -66.97 -16.82
C ALA A 11 -19.93 -66.40 -15.93
N PRO A 12 -19.16 -65.40 -16.39
CA PRO A 12 -18.15 -64.74 -15.58
C PRO A 12 -18.80 -63.81 -14.55
N ILE A 13 -18.40 -63.99 -13.28
CA ILE A 13 -18.69 -63.09 -12.16
C ILE A 13 -17.88 -61.80 -12.39
N LEU A 14 -18.56 -60.73 -12.81
CA LEU A 14 -18.02 -59.37 -12.82
C LEU A 14 -18.04 -58.81 -11.39
N GLY A 15 -16.98 -59.06 -10.62
CA GLY A 15 -16.82 -58.55 -9.26
C GLY A 15 -15.44 -57.93 -9.03
N GLY A 16 -15.42 -56.65 -8.64
CA GLY A 16 -14.44 -56.18 -7.65
C GLY A 16 -13.35 -55.18 -8.06
N ARG A 17 -13.30 -54.66 -9.30
CA ARG A 17 -12.26 -53.66 -9.67
C ARG A 17 -12.73 -52.21 -9.71
N ALA A 18 -14.01 -51.93 -10.00
CA ALA A 18 -14.52 -50.56 -10.07
C ALA A 18 -14.71 -49.89 -8.68
N THR A 19 -15.01 -50.67 -7.64
CA THR A 19 -15.32 -50.13 -6.30
C THR A 19 -14.08 -49.71 -5.49
N ARG A 20 -12.89 -50.24 -5.82
CA ARG A 20 -11.64 -49.87 -5.13
C ARG A 20 -11.00 -48.58 -5.66
N ALA A 21 -11.21 -48.23 -6.93
CA ALA A 21 -10.70 -46.98 -7.52
C ALA A 21 -11.47 -45.74 -7.03
N VAL A 22 -12.78 -45.86 -6.81
CA VAL A 22 -13.62 -44.76 -6.30
C VAL A 22 -13.34 -44.47 -4.81
N LEU A 23 -13.04 -45.49 -4.01
CA LEU A 23 -12.69 -45.30 -2.59
C LEU A 23 -11.30 -44.67 -2.39
N ALA A 24 -10.33 -44.97 -3.26
CA ALA A 24 -9.00 -44.37 -3.21
C ALA A 24 -8.99 -42.88 -3.60
N LEU A 25 -9.84 -42.46 -4.54
CA LEU A 25 -10.00 -41.05 -4.90
C LEU A 25 -10.71 -40.25 -3.80
N ALA A 26 -11.68 -40.85 -3.09
CA ALA A 26 -12.35 -40.22 -1.95
C ALA A 26 -11.43 -40.06 -0.72
N LEU A 27 -10.47 -40.98 -0.52
CA LEU A 27 -9.47 -40.89 0.55
C LEU A 27 -8.34 -39.89 0.23
N LEU A 28 -8.01 -39.67 -1.05
CA LEU A 28 -7.08 -38.60 -1.47
C LEU A 28 -7.74 -37.21 -1.49
N ALA A 29 -9.06 -37.13 -1.75
CA ALA A 29 -9.81 -35.88 -1.66
C ALA A 29 -10.10 -35.44 -0.21
N GLY A 30 -10.13 -36.38 0.75
CA GLY A 30 -10.35 -36.10 2.18
C GLY A 30 -9.11 -35.68 2.96
N ALA A 31 -7.91 -35.78 2.37
CA ALA A 31 -6.64 -35.40 3.00
C ALA A 31 -6.12 -34.00 2.59
N ALA A 32 -6.89 -33.26 1.78
CA ALA A 32 -6.81 -31.81 1.74
C ALA A 32 -7.47 -31.26 3.01
N ALA A 33 -6.92 -31.62 4.17
CA ALA A 33 -7.17 -30.93 5.42
C ALA A 33 -6.91 -29.46 5.12
N THR A 34 -7.97 -28.66 5.12
CA THR A 34 -7.90 -27.21 5.11
C THR A 34 -7.02 -26.83 6.29
N ALA A 35 -5.72 -26.63 6.05
CA ALA A 35 -4.82 -26.10 7.04
C ALA A 35 -5.44 -24.76 7.46
N HIS A 36 -6.06 -24.74 8.64
CA HIS A 36 -6.65 -23.54 9.17
C HIS A 36 -5.53 -22.50 9.23
N ALA A 37 -5.69 -21.44 8.45
CA ALA A 37 -4.71 -20.38 8.42
C ALA A 37 -4.51 -19.88 9.86
N THR A 38 -3.26 -19.84 10.30
CA THR A 38 -2.93 -19.30 11.62
C THR A 38 -3.16 -17.78 11.60
N PRO A 39 -3.48 -17.14 12.74
CA PRO A 39 -3.64 -15.69 12.80
C PRO A 39 -2.45 -14.91 12.22
N LEU A 40 -1.22 -15.44 12.36
CA LEU A 40 -0.02 -14.86 11.78
C LEU A 40 -0.05 -14.95 10.25
N SER A 41 -0.38 -16.11 9.69
CA SER A 41 -0.47 -16.30 8.24
C SER A 41 -1.55 -15.42 7.60
N ASP A 42 -2.66 -15.16 8.30
CA ASP A 42 -3.72 -14.26 7.83
C ASP A 42 -3.26 -12.79 7.85
N ALA A 43 -2.62 -12.35 8.94
CA ALA A 43 -2.06 -11.00 9.01
C ALA A 43 -0.99 -10.76 7.93
N SER A 44 -0.06 -11.70 7.75
CA SER A 44 0.97 -11.60 6.70
C SER A 44 0.38 -11.60 5.29
N ARG A 45 -0.67 -12.39 5.03
CA ARG A 45 -1.38 -12.40 3.75
C ARG A 45 -2.11 -11.09 3.50
N ALA A 46 -2.77 -10.54 4.53
CA ALA A 46 -3.44 -9.26 4.46
C ALA A 46 -2.45 -8.12 4.19
N PHE A 47 -1.28 -8.14 4.85
CA PHE A 47 -0.20 -7.19 4.59
C PHE A 47 0.25 -7.28 3.14
N ALA A 48 0.60 -8.48 2.66
CA ALA A 48 1.05 -8.66 1.28
C ALA A 48 -0.01 -8.24 0.24
N ALA A 49 -1.28 -8.55 0.50
CA ALA A 49 -2.38 -8.15 -0.37
C ALA A 49 -2.62 -6.62 -0.35
N HIS A 50 -2.31 -5.94 0.74
CA HIS A 50 -2.42 -4.49 0.85
C HIS A 50 -1.21 -3.78 0.24
N THR A 51 0.01 -4.24 0.51
CA THR A 51 1.24 -3.51 0.22
C THR A 51 1.94 -3.94 -1.07
N GLY A 52 1.74 -5.19 -1.50
CA GLY A 52 2.59 -5.83 -2.51
C GLY A 52 3.91 -6.40 -1.96
N ALA A 53 4.23 -6.16 -0.69
CA ALA A 53 5.45 -6.63 -0.01
C ALA A 53 5.11 -7.74 0.99
N ARG A 54 6.01 -8.71 1.19
CA ARG A 54 5.81 -9.79 2.18
C ARG A 54 6.38 -9.43 3.55
N LEU A 55 5.72 -9.86 4.63
CA LEU A 55 6.31 -9.88 5.96
C LEU A 55 7.18 -11.12 6.14
N VAL A 56 8.37 -10.95 6.71
CA VAL A 56 9.26 -12.05 7.09
C VAL A 56 9.77 -11.89 8.52
N PHE A 57 10.05 -13.02 9.17
CA PHE A 57 10.47 -13.05 10.58
C PHE A 57 11.76 -13.85 10.78
N ASP A 58 12.41 -14.20 9.67
CA ASP A 58 13.66 -14.92 9.60
C ASP A 58 14.55 -14.26 8.53
N ARG A 59 15.88 -14.31 8.74
CA ARG A 59 16.84 -13.68 7.84
C ARG A 59 16.81 -14.29 6.44
N GLY A 60 16.60 -15.61 6.32
CA GLY A 60 16.51 -16.30 5.03
C GLY A 60 15.32 -15.86 4.20
N GLY A 61 14.32 -15.27 4.85
CA GLY A 61 13.21 -14.60 4.22
C GLY A 61 13.55 -13.23 3.65
N LEU A 62 14.67 -12.58 3.94
CA LEU A 62 14.99 -11.27 3.34
C LEU A 62 15.50 -11.42 1.89
N PRO A 63 15.30 -10.43 1.01
CA PRO A 63 15.97 -10.35 -0.29
C PRO A 63 17.50 -10.28 -0.14
N ASP A 64 18.21 -10.52 -1.23
CA ASP A 64 19.67 -10.35 -1.26
C ASP A 64 20.04 -8.88 -1.02
N GLY A 65 20.96 -8.63 -0.09
CA GLY A 65 21.37 -7.27 0.26
C GLY A 65 22.33 -7.23 1.45
N ALA A 66 22.82 -6.03 1.76
CA ALA A 66 23.59 -5.78 2.97
C ALA A 66 22.61 -5.68 4.15
N TRP A 67 22.80 -6.57 5.13
CA TRP A 67 21.99 -6.63 6.34
C TRP A 67 22.92 -6.63 7.55
N TYR A 68 22.41 -6.19 8.69
CA TYR A 68 23.12 -6.24 9.98
C TYR A 68 23.70 -7.62 10.30
N ASP A 69 24.76 -7.67 11.11
CA ASP A 69 25.45 -8.91 11.46
C ASP A 69 24.51 -9.93 12.13
N GLN A 70 23.64 -9.46 13.04
CA GLN A 70 22.68 -10.30 13.72
C GLN A 70 21.25 -9.77 13.59
N LEU A 71 20.33 -10.69 13.29
CA LEU A 71 18.89 -10.46 13.16
C LEU A 71 18.12 -11.56 13.92
N PRO A 72 18.20 -11.59 15.27
CA PRO A 72 17.53 -12.60 16.07
C PRO A 72 16.03 -12.62 15.83
N ALA A 73 15.45 -13.81 15.67
CA ALA A 73 14.03 -13.97 15.40
C ALA A 73 13.15 -13.57 16.59
N LEU A 74 11.94 -13.11 16.30
CA LEU A 74 10.90 -12.88 17.30
C LEU A 74 10.26 -14.20 17.76
N SER A 75 9.75 -14.22 18.99
CA SER A 75 8.81 -15.27 19.43
C SER A 75 7.52 -15.23 18.60
N ALA A 76 6.81 -16.35 18.47
CA ALA A 76 5.59 -16.43 17.66
C ALA A 76 4.52 -15.39 18.06
N GLU A 77 4.38 -15.11 19.36
CA GLU A 77 3.46 -14.07 19.86
C GLU A 77 3.88 -12.68 19.36
N ARG A 78 5.17 -12.35 19.45
CA ARG A 78 5.70 -11.06 18.99
C ARG A 78 5.65 -10.93 17.46
N GLN A 79 5.82 -12.03 16.72
CA GLN A 79 5.62 -12.04 15.26
C GLN A 79 4.18 -11.64 14.90
N LEU A 80 3.18 -12.24 15.54
CA LEU A 80 1.77 -11.89 15.31
C LEU A 80 1.48 -10.44 15.67
N ARG A 81 2.03 -9.95 16.78
CA ARG A 81 1.84 -8.56 17.22
C ARG A 81 2.46 -7.58 16.23
N ALA A 82 3.70 -7.81 15.82
CA ALA A 82 4.38 -7.02 14.80
C ALA A 82 3.64 -7.03 13.46
N ALA A 83 3.14 -8.19 13.02
CA ALA A 83 2.40 -8.32 11.77
C ALA A 83 1.13 -7.45 11.75
N ARG A 84 0.39 -7.43 12.87
CA ARG A 84 -0.82 -6.61 13.02
C ARG A 84 -0.48 -5.12 13.03
N LEU A 85 0.53 -4.72 13.80
CA LEU A 85 1.00 -3.34 13.84
C LEU A 85 1.41 -2.85 12.45
N LEU A 86 2.24 -3.62 11.73
CA LEU A 86 2.67 -3.23 10.40
C LEU A 86 1.54 -3.23 9.37
N LEU A 87 0.52 -4.09 9.52
CA LEU A 87 -0.67 -4.03 8.67
C LEU A 87 -1.44 -2.72 8.89
N ASP A 88 -1.64 -2.33 10.15
CA ASP A 88 -2.33 -1.08 10.51
C ASP A 88 -1.54 0.15 10.01
N GLU A 89 -0.22 0.15 10.17
CA GLU A 89 0.65 1.23 9.71
C GLU A 89 0.77 1.29 8.18
N ALA A 90 0.79 0.13 7.52
CA ALA A 90 0.78 0.05 6.06
C ALA A 90 -0.51 0.59 5.45
N ALA A 91 -1.63 0.57 6.17
CA ALA A 91 -2.90 1.14 5.73
C ALA A 91 -2.84 2.67 5.54
N LYS A 92 -1.80 3.34 6.06
CA LYS A 92 -1.55 4.77 5.80
C LYS A 92 -1.06 5.03 4.38
N TYR A 93 -0.62 4.00 3.66
CA TYR A 93 -0.23 4.08 2.25
C TYR A 93 -1.32 3.51 1.33
N PRO A 94 -1.41 4.00 0.07
CA PRO A 94 -2.30 3.40 -0.92
C PRO A 94 -2.02 1.91 -1.11
N ARG A 95 -3.03 1.16 -1.54
CA ARG A 95 -2.87 -0.27 -1.87
C ARG A 95 -1.82 -0.45 -2.96
N GLY A 96 -0.89 -1.38 -2.76
CA GLY A 96 0.20 -1.69 -3.67
C GLY A 96 1.35 -0.69 -3.66
N TYR A 97 1.27 0.38 -2.85
CA TYR A 97 2.25 1.47 -2.92
C TYR A 97 3.68 1.01 -2.60
N LEU A 98 3.86 0.20 -1.54
CA LEU A 98 5.17 -0.33 -1.18
C LEU A 98 5.79 -1.16 -2.32
N GLY A 99 5.00 -2.04 -2.95
CA GLY A 99 5.46 -2.77 -4.13
C GLY A 99 5.78 -1.86 -5.32
N ALA A 100 5.03 -0.77 -5.49
CA ALA A 100 5.26 0.21 -6.56
C ALA A 100 6.50 1.07 -6.37
N ILE A 101 6.98 1.22 -5.13
CA ILE A 101 8.30 1.81 -4.80
C ILE A 101 9.39 0.74 -4.62
N GLY A 102 9.20 -0.44 -5.20
CA GLY A 102 10.21 -1.50 -5.25
C GLY A 102 10.38 -2.34 -3.98
N VAL A 103 9.68 -2.05 -2.88
CA VAL A 103 9.78 -2.85 -1.64
C VAL A 103 9.09 -4.20 -1.84
N ARG A 104 9.88 -5.28 -1.74
CA ARG A 104 9.43 -6.67 -1.90
C ARG A 104 9.25 -7.38 -0.57
N ALA A 105 10.00 -7.02 0.46
CA ALA A 105 9.88 -7.63 1.78
C ALA A 105 10.16 -6.65 2.93
N VAL A 106 9.48 -6.88 4.05
CA VAL A 106 9.73 -6.21 5.33
C VAL A 106 9.97 -7.28 6.39
N GLY A 107 11.21 -7.36 6.87
CA GLY A 107 11.63 -8.26 7.93
C GLY A 107 11.51 -7.60 9.30
N VAL A 108 10.99 -8.33 10.28
CA VAL A 108 10.89 -7.85 11.67
C VAL A 108 11.60 -8.80 12.62
N PHE A 109 12.51 -8.25 13.41
CA PHE A 109 13.44 -9.00 14.25
C PHE A 109 13.40 -8.50 15.70
N ALA A 110 13.91 -9.31 16.63
CA ALA A 110 14.03 -8.93 18.03
C ALA A 110 15.00 -7.77 18.24
N ALA A 111 16.05 -7.70 17.41
CA ALA A 111 17.05 -6.64 17.35
C ALA A 111 17.67 -6.59 15.95
N CYS A 112 18.31 -5.45 15.64
CA CYS A 112 19.16 -5.25 14.48
C CYS A 112 20.55 -4.90 14.99
N VAL A 113 21.51 -5.82 14.89
CA VAL A 113 22.80 -5.72 15.60
C VAL A 113 23.94 -5.65 14.60
N SER A 114 24.77 -4.62 14.71
CA SER A 114 25.99 -4.46 13.91
C SER A 114 27.22 -4.49 14.82
N ASN A 115 28.32 -5.03 14.33
CA ASN A 115 29.64 -4.87 14.93
C ASN A 115 30.22 -3.47 14.64
N ASP A 116 29.71 -2.81 13.60
CA ASP A 116 30.11 -1.47 13.19
C ASP A 116 29.17 -0.39 13.73
N ASN A 117 29.74 0.72 14.21
CA ASN A 117 28.99 1.88 14.69
C ASN A 117 29.11 3.05 13.70
N ASP A 118 27.99 3.69 13.40
CA ASP A 118 27.96 4.95 12.66
C ASP A 118 28.10 6.20 13.56
N GLY A 119 28.24 5.98 14.88
CA GLY A 119 28.42 7.03 15.89
C GLY A 119 27.13 7.43 16.61
N PHE A 120 25.97 6.88 16.25
CA PHE A 120 24.67 7.22 16.85
C PHE A 120 24.07 6.11 17.72
N HIS A 121 24.70 4.94 17.75
CA HIS A 121 24.20 3.78 18.47
C HIS A 121 25.08 3.42 19.67
N SER A 122 24.42 2.97 20.74
CA SER A 122 25.10 2.45 21.94
C SER A 122 25.34 0.95 21.78
N TRP A 123 26.48 0.49 22.27
CA TRP A 123 26.79 -0.92 22.39
C TRP A 123 25.88 -1.58 23.42
N ASP A 124 25.38 -2.77 23.12
CA ASP A 124 24.59 -3.60 24.03
C ASP A 124 25.29 -4.93 24.28
N ASP A 125 25.67 -5.17 25.54
CA ASP A 125 26.39 -6.38 25.94
C ASP A 125 25.57 -7.67 25.82
N THR A 126 24.23 -7.57 25.84
CA THR A 126 23.33 -8.73 25.68
C THR A 126 23.39 -9.26 24.26
N TYR A 127 23.46 -8.35 23.28
CA TYR A 127 23.53 -8.69 21.87
C TYR A 127 24.96 -8.74 21.31
N GLY A 128 25.93 -8.19 22.06
CA GLY A 128 27.33 -8.15 21.66
C GLY A 128 27.56 -7.28 20.42
N GLY A 129 26.89 -6.12 20.35
CA GLY A 129 26.97 -5.22 19.20
C GLY A 129 26.22 -3.90 19.40
N TYR A 130 26.30 -3.01 18.40
CA TYR A 130 25.55 -1.76 18.35
C TYR A 130 24.12 -2.01 17.87
N LEU A 131 23.14 -1.46 18.61
CA LEU A 131 21.72 -1.65 18.32
C LEU A 131 21.18 -0.59 17.38
N TYR A 132 20.81 -1.02 16.19
CA TYR A 132 20.10 -0.23 15.19
C TYR A 132 18.60 -0.45 15.31
N TYR A 133 17.84 0.51 14.79
CA TYR A 133 16.39 0.42 14.73
C TYR A 133 15.91 -0.32 13.48
N GLY A 134 16.54 -0.09 12.34
CA GLY A 134 16.18 -0.71 11.07
C GLY A 134 17.11 -0.27 9.95
N VAL A 135 16.90 -0.84 8.77
CA VAL A 135 17.61 -0.49 7.54
C VAL A 135 16.76 -0.87 6.33
N TRP A 136 16.69 0.01 5.35
CA TRP A 136 16.40 -0.33 3.97
C TRP A 136 17.71 -0.69 3.25
N ASN A 137 17.75 -1.83 2.54
CA ASN A 137 18.99 -2.37 1.95
C ASN A 137 19.51 -1.62 0.70
N GLY A 138 19.01 -0.41 0.43
CA GLY A 138 19.30 0.33 -0.81
C GLY A 138 18.61 -0.23 -2.05
N ARG A 139 17.72 -1.23 -1.90
CA ARG A 139 17.07 -1.91 -3.03
C ARG A 139 15.60 -2.20 -2.72
N ASP A 140 15.28 -3.44 -2.32
CA ASP A 140 13.95 -4.00 -2.33
C ASP A 140 13.51 -4.60 -0.98
N GLY A 141 14.26 -4.36 0.09
CA GLY A 141 13.94 -4.92 1.39
C GLY A 141 14.20 -3.99 2.56
N ILE A 142 13.36 -4.13 3.59
CA ILE A 142 13.48 -3.42 4.87
C ILE A 142 13.69 -4.46 5.97
N ALA A 143 14.58 -4.18 6.92
CA ALA A 143 14.68 -4.89 8.19
C ALA A 143 14.41 -3.90 9.33
N ALA A 144 13.59 -4.28 10.31
CA ALA A 144 13.27 -3.45 11.47
C ALA A 144 13.35 -4.26 12.77
N ALA A 145 13.94 -3.67 13.80
CA ALA A 145 13.91 -4.17 15.16
C ALA A 145 12.56 -3.83 15.80
N TYR A 146 12.00 -4.80 16.52
CA TYR A 146 10.76 -4.63 17.25
C TYR A 146 11.02 -4.43 18.74
N TYR A 147 11.55 -3.26 19.12
CA TYR A 147 11.82 -2.99 20.54
C TYR A 147 10.55 -2.70 21.35
N SER A 148 9.55 -2.08 20.73
CA SER A 148 8.23 -1.86 21.34
C SER A 148 7.13 -1.59 20.31
N ASP A 149 5.87 -1.69 20.73
CA ASP A 149 4.68 -1.34 19.92
C ASP A 149 4.73 0.11 19.43
N GLY A 150 5.39 1.00 20.18
CA GLY A 150 5.53 2.41 19.80
C GLY A 150 6.72 2.69 18.88
N GLN A 151 7.77 1.89 18.92
CA GLN A 151 8.97 2.13 18.11
C GLN A 151 8.90 1.49 16.72
N LEU A 152 8.33 0.30 16.58
CA LEU A 152 8.29 -0.39 15.28
C LEU A 152 7.63 0.45 14.17
N PRO A 153 6.48 1.13 14.41
CA PRO A 153 5.91 2.06 13.42
C PRO A 153 6.85 3.19 13.01
N LEU A 154 7.62 3.75 13.96
CA LEU A 154 8.55 4.84 13.69
C LEU A 154 9.64 4.40 12.71
N THR A 155 10.23 3.24 12.95
CA THR A 155 11.24 2.68 12.07
C THR A 155 10.66 2.29 10.73
N PHE A 156 9.49 1.65 10.71
CA PHE A 156 8.86 1.27 9.46
C PHE A 156 8.66 2.47 8.52
N HIS A 157 8.15 3.59 9.04
CA HIS A 157 7.97 4.80 8.23
C HIS A 157 9.28 5.48 7.83
N HIS A 158 10.31 5.41 8.67
CA HIS A 158 11.65 5.89 8.35
C HIS A 158 12.23 5.10 7.16
N GLU A 159 12.26 3.77 7.24
CA GLU A 159 12.84 2.92 6.17
C GLU A 159 11.99 2.91 4.89
N VAL A 160 10.66 3.01 5.00
CA VAL A 160 9.80 3.20 3.82
C VAL A 160 10.13 4.52 3.13
N PHE A 161 10.45 5.58 3.87
CA PHE A 161 10.80 6.85 3.26
C PHE A 161 12.12 6.77 2.49
N HIS A 162 13.14 6.07 3.01
CA HIS A 162 14.38 5.85 2.24
C HIS A 162 14.10 5.18 0.88
N ALA A 163 13.18 4.22 0.83
CA ALA A 163 12.75 3.63 -0.43
C ALA A 163 11.96 4.61 -1.33
N VAL A 164 11.18 5.53 -0.76
CA VAL A 164 10.49 6.60 -1.49
C VAL A 164 11.49 7.57 -2.11
N ASP A 165 12.47 8.04 -1.33
CA ASP A 165 13.52 8.99 -1.75
C ASP A 165 14.40 8.40 -2.87
N ALA A 166 14.61 7.09 -2.84
CA ALA A 166 15.30 6.37 -3.90
C ALA A 166 14.44 6.05 -5.14
N THR A 167 13.16 6.44 -5.17
CA THR A 167 12.24 6.07 -6.25
C THR A 167 11.72 7.30 -6.99
N ALA A 168 11.83 7.31 -8.32
CA ALA A 168 11.22 8.31 -9.18
C ALA A 168 10.34 7.65 -10.25
N GLY A 169 9.06 8.03 -10.35
CA GLY A 169 8.17 7.51 -11.39
C GLY A 169 7.96 5.98 -11.36
N GLY A 170 8.11 5.34 -10.20
CA GLY A 170 7.99 3.90 -10.01
C GLY A 170 9.28 3.11 -10.29
N VAL A 171 10.40 3.79 -10.50
CA VAL A 171 11.72 3.17 -10.69
C VAL A 171 12.59 3.49 -9.48
N SER A 172 12.87 2.47 -8.68
CA SER A 172 13.77 2.56 -7.53
C SER A 172 15.21 2.38 -7.98
N ASP A 173 16.04 3.41 -7.78
CA ASP A 173 17.47 3.43 -8.08
C ASP A 173 18.15 4.30 -7.03
N HIS A 174 18.80 3.66 -6.06
CA HIS A 174 19.47 4.34 -4.97
C HIS A 174 20.53 5.32 -5.49
N ASP A 175 21.38 4.88 -6.42
CA ASP A 175 22.53 5.67 -6.84
C ASP A 175 22.10 6.88 -7.69
N ALA A 176 21.01 6.74 -8.43
CA ALA A 176 20.47 7.83 -9.26
C ALA A 176 19.59 8.81 -8.48
N ASN A 177 18.79 8.33 -7.51
CA ASN A 177 17.70 9.11 -6.94
C ASN A 177 17.90 9.54 -5.47
N PHE A 178 18.61 8.75 -4.65
CA PHE A 178 18.63 8.88 -3.17
C PHE A 178 19.23 10.19 -2.62
N HIS A 179 19.74 11.06 -3.49
CA HIS A 179 20.23 12.41 -3.14
C HIS A 179 19.81 13.48 -4.16
N ALA A 180 18.94 13.13 -5.11
CA ALA A 180 18.62 13.99 -6.24
C ALA A 180 17.99 15.32 -5.79
N ASP A 181 17.23 15.30 -4.69
CA ASP A 181 16.49 16.45 -4.18
C ASP A 181 17.05 17.05 -2.88
N ASP A 182 18.21 16.60 -2.38
CA ASP A 182 18.83 17.11 -1.15
C ASP A 182 19.06 18.63 -1.18
N ALA A 183 19.49 19.17 -2.33
CA ALA A 183 19.66 20.61 -2.51
C ALA A 183 18.31 21.36 -2.46
N ARG A 184 17.26 20.76 -3.01
CA ARG A 184 15.90 21.32 -2.97
C ARG A 184 15.33 21.32 -1.56
N PHE A 185 15.57 20.24 -0.80
CA PHE A 185 15.22 20.10 0.61
C PHE A 185 15.93 21.16 1.46
N ALA A 186 17.26 21.27 1.35
CA ALA A 186 18.06 22.24 2.09
C ALA A 186 17.59 23.68 1.82
N ALA A 187 17.33 24.04 0.56
CA ALA A 187 16.81 25.35 0.18
C ALA A 187 15.40 25.62 0.73
N ALA A 188 14.56 24.59 0.89
CA ALA A 188 13.25 24.75 1.52
C ALA A 188 13.37 25.03 3.02
N VAL A 189 14.20 24.25 3.71
CA VAL A 189 14.43 24.35 5.17
C VAL A 189 15.09 25.68 5.54
N SER A 190 16.08 26.13 4.78
CA SER A 190 16.74 27.44 4.98
C SER A 190 15.83 28.63 4.71
N GLY A 191 14.69 28.41 4.03
CA GLY A 191 13.76 29.44 3.62
C GLY A 191 14.11 30.13 2.30
N GLU A 192 15.20 29.75 1.63
CA GLU A 192 15.60 30.28 0.32
C GLU A 192 14.55 29.98 -0.76
N ARG A 193 13.97 28.77 -0.74
CA ARG A 193 12.94 28.33 -1.71
C ARG A 193 11.80 27.61 -0.99
N ARG A 194 10.93 28.37 -0.32
CA ARG A 194 9.80 27.81 0.44
C ARG A 194 8.74 27.16 -0.45
N TYR A 195 8.20 26.04 0.01
CA TYR A 195 6.94 25.47 -0.46
C TYR A 195 5.77 26.32 0.02
N PRO A 196 4.72 26.48 -0.81
CA PRO A 196 3.48 27.14 -0.39
C PRO A 196 2.74 26.28 0.64
N ALA A 197 1.84 26.92 1.40
CA ALA A 197 0.95 26.21 2.32
C ALA A 197 0.15 25.10 1.63
N ALA A 198 -0.02 23.98 2.34
CA ALA A 198 -0.87 22.90 1.88
C ALA A 198 -2.33 23.38 1.78
N ARG A 199 -2.95 23.17 0.61
CA ARG A 199 -4.35 23.54 0.38
C ARG A 199 -5.27 22.41 0.85
N ILE A 200 -5.78 22.53 2.07
CA ILE A 200 -6.76 21.61 2.66
C ILE A 200 -8.08 22.36 2.86
N ALA A 201 -9.20 21.72 2.52
CA ALA A 201 -10.52 22.30 2.69
C ALA A 201 -10.76 22.71 4.15
N GLN A 202 -11.38 23.87 4.39
CA GLN A 202 -11.56 24.43 5.74
C GLN A 202 -12.28 23.47 6.69
N GLY A 203 -13.30 22.75 6.20
CA GLY A 203 -14.01 21.74 6.97
C GLY A 203 -13.12 20.57 7.39
N ASP A 204 -12.24 20.11 6.49
CA ASP A 204 -11.29 19.05 6.80
C ASP A 204 -10.19 19.54 7.76
N LEU A 205 -9.69 20.77 7.60
CA LEU A 205 -8.75 21.38 8.56
C LEU A 205 -9.32 21.48 9.97
N ALA A 206 -10.60 21.85 10.12
CA ALA A 206 -11.25 21.88 11.42
C ALA A 206 -11.33 20.49 12.05
N ARG A 207 -11.65 19.46 11.26
CA ARG A 207 -11.72 18.07 11.72
C ARG A 207 -10.35 17.50 12.07
N LEU A 208 -9.33 17.77 11.27
CA LEU A 208 -7.95 17.38 11.54
C LEU A 208 -7.46 17.99 12.86
N ALA A 209 -7.72 19.28 13.08
CA ALA A 209 -7.39 19.94 14.34
C ALA A 209 -8.13 19.35 15.55
N ALA A 210 -9.34 18.83 15.36
CA ALA A 210 -10.11 18.21 16.44
C ALA A 210 -9.63 16.79 16.81
N VAL A 211 -9.04 16.04 15.87
CA VAL A 211 -8.48 14.70 16.14
C VAL A 211 -6.98 14.71 16.44
N GLY A 212 -6.30 15.82 16.10
CA GLY A 212 -4.91 16.07 16.43
C GLY A 212 -4.67 16.27 17.93
N ARG A 213 -3.40 16.23 18.33
CA ARG A 213 -2.95 16.45 19.72
C ARG A 213 -2.26 17.80 19.88
N GLY A 214 -2.22 18.62 18.83
CA GLY A 214 -1.56 19.93 18.85
C GLY A 214 -0.04 19.84 18.84
N ARG A 215 0.54 18.71 18.41
CA ARG A 215 1.99 18.57 18.26
C ARG A 215 2.49 19.44 17.11
N VAL A 216 3.65 20.02 17.28
CA VAL A 216 4.29 20.86 16.26
C VAL A 216 5.73 20.43 16.12
N LEU A 217 6.18 20.27 14.87
CA LEU A 217 7.59 20.14 14.54
C LEU A 217 8.12 21.52 14.13
N GLU A 218 8.82 22.19 15.04
CA GLU A 218 9.37 23.52 14.74
C GLU A 218 10.60 23.43 13.82
N ASP A 219 11.47 22.47 14.09
CA ASP A 219 12.73 22.26 13.36
C ASP A 219 12.98 20.77 13.03
N ALA A 220 14.15 20.20 13.35
CA ALA A 220 14.49 18.80 13.12
C ALA A 220 13.93 17.88 14.21
N VAL A 221 13.66 16.62 13.87
CA VAL A 221 12.98 15.67 14.76
C VAL A 221 13.88 15.18 15.90
N ALA A 222 15.15 14.92 15.61
CA ALA A 222 16.10 14.36 16.58
C ALA A 222 17.54 14.69 16.18
N HIS A 223 18.49 14.45 17.08
CA HIS A 223 19.93 14.61 16.80
C HIS A 223 20.39 13.75 15.60
N TYR A 224 19.77 12.58 15.40
CA TYR A 224 20.08 11.68 14.28
C TYR A 224 19.85 12.33 12.91
N ALA A 225 18.92 13.30 12.80
CA ALA A 225 18.70 14.07 11.59
C ALA A 225 19.93 14.89 11.14
N THR A 226 20.94 15.06 12.00
CA THR A 226 22.19 15.76 11.62
C THR A 226 23.18 14.86 10.86
N LYS A 227 22.92 13.55 10.78
CA LYS A 227 23.78 12.57 10.11
C LYS A 227 23.90 12.84 8.61
N SER A 228 22.78 13.07 7.93
CA SER A 228 22.72 13.43 6.51
C SER A 228 21.36 14.03 6.17
N ALA A 229 21.22 14.61 4.98
CA ALA A 229 19.95 15.12 4.50
C ALA A 229 18.89 14.01 4.38
N GLY A 230 19.24 12.87 3.77
CA GLY A 230 18.34 11.70 3.70
C GLY A 230 17.86 11.22 5.07
N GLU A 231 18.72 11.27 6.10
CA GLU A 231 18.31 10.93 7.48
C GLU A 231 17.39 12.00 8.09
N ASP A 232 17.61 13.30 7.85
CA ASP A 232 16.66 14.36 8.26
C ASP A 232 15.28 14.16 7.60
N GLN A 233 15.28 13.80 6.32
CA GLN A 233 14.05 13.51 5.59
C GLN A 233 13.32 12.28 6.15
N ALA A 234 14.01 11.15 6.35
CA ALA A 234 13.42 9.93 6.90
C ALA A 234 12.95 10.09 8.36
N GLU A 235 13.71 10.85 9.16
CA GLU A 235 13.31 11.24 10.52
C GLU A 235 12.05 12.11 10.52
N THR A 236 11.96 13.05 9.58
CA THR A 236 10.75 13.86 9.39
C THR A 236 9.58 12.98 8.93
N ALA A 237 9.81 11.99 8.06
CA ALA A 237 8.79 11.09 7.57
C ALA A 237 8.15 10.29 8.71
N ARG A 238 8.97 9.69 9.59
CA ARG A 238 8.44 8.96 10.76
C ARG A 238 7.66 9.86 11.71
N TRP A 239 8.09 11.10 11.91
CA TRP A 239 7.37 12.07 12.74
C TRP A 239 6.02 12.43 12.10
N MET A 240 6.02 12.75 10.81
CA MET A 240 4.82 13.10 10.06
C MET A 240 3.80 11.95 10.10
N MET A 241 4.22 10.73 9.79
CA MET A 241 3.30 9.58 9.73
C MET A 241 2.73 9.20 11.11
N THR A 242 3.45 9.48 12.19
CA THR A 242 2.98 9.25 13.57
C THR A 242 2.09 10.38 14.09
N ASN A 243 2.23 11.58 13.54
CA ASN A 243 1.50 12.78 13.94
C ASN A 243 0.66 13.34 12.79
N LEU A 244 0.12 12.48 11.92
CA LEU A 244 -0.38 12.87 10.60
C LEU A 244 -1.42 14.00 10.63
N ALA A 245 -2.37 13.95 11.56
CA ALA A 245 -3.37 15.01 11.71
C ALA A 245 -2.75 16.37 12.09
N ASP A 246 -1.83 16.36 13.06
CA ASP A 246 -1.12 17.55 13.52
C ASP A 246 -0.21 18.11 12.42
N ALA A 247 0.54 17.24 11.74
CA ALA A 247 1.39 17.58 10.60
C ALA A 247 0.60 18.30 9.49
N LEU A 248 -0.55 17.75 9.09
CA LEU A 248 -1.40 18.32 8.05
C LEU A 248 -1.97 19.70 8.43
N VAL A 249 -2.38 19.87 9.69
CA VAL A 249 -2.80 21.18 10.20
C VAL A 249 -1.63 22.17 10.17
N GLN A 250 -0.45 21.73 10.60
CA GLN A 250 0.75 22.56 10.66
C GLN A 250 1.16 23.04 9.26
N VAL A 251 1.30 22.16 8.27
CA VAL A 251 1.74 22.55 6.91
C VAL A 251 0.74 23.46 6.19
N ALA A 252 -0.54 23.45 6.61
CA ALA A 252 -1.56 24.33 6.07
C ALA A 252 -1.61 25.69 6.76
N ARG A 253 -1.37 25.76 8.08
CA ARG A 253 -1.54 26.98 8.89
C ARG A 253 -0.25 27.71 9.23
N ARG A 254 0.86 26.99 9.29
CA ARG A 254 2.18 27.50 9.68
C ARG A 254 3.24 27.07 8.66
N PRO A 255 3.05 27.33 7.36
CA PRO A 255 4.00 26.91 6.32
C PRO A 255 5.40 27.51 6.52
N GLU A 256 5.53 28.61 7.25
CA GLU A 256 6.79 29.33 7.46
C GLU A 256 7.82 28.59 8.35
N LEU A 257 7.40 27.58 9.13
CA LEU A 257 8.31 26.83 10.00
C LEU A 257 9.21 25.91 9.20
N ALA A 258 10.44 25.71 9.68
CA ALA A 258 11.40 24.78 9.08
C ALA A 258 10.83 23.34 9.05
N GLY A 259 10.25 22.86 10.16
CA GLY A 259 9.58 21.54 10.18
C GLY A 259 8.40 21.43 9.20
N SER A 260 7.65 22.51 8.96
CA SER A 260 6.59 22.52 7.93
C SER A 260 7.17 22.39 6.52
N GLN A 261 8.29 23.06 6.25
CA GLN A 261 8.97 22.98 4.96
C GLN A 261 9.53 21.59 4.69
N ARG A 262 10.07 20.91 5.72
CA ARG A 262 10.45 19.50 5.62
C ARG A 262 9.25 18.63 5.23
N MET A 263 8.15 18.71 5.98
CA MET A 263 6.95 17.91 5.71
C MET A 263 6.33 18.19 4.33
N LEU A 264 6.31 19.46 3.89
CA LEU A 264 5.83 19.83 2.56
C LEU A 264 6.69 19.24 1.44
N HIS A 265 8.01 19.16 1.64
CA HIS A 265 8.90 18.45 0.72
C HIS A 265 8.54 16.97 0.65
N LEU A 266 8.43 16.28 1.79
CA LEU A 266 8.15 14.85 1.81
C LEU A 266 6.80 14.50 1.18
N LEU A 267 5.78 15.33 1.37
CA LEU A 267 4.49 15.15 0.70
C LEU A 267 4.63 15.21 -0.83
N GLY A 268 5.59 15.99 -1.33
CA GLY A 268 6.03 15.99 -2.73
C GLY A 268 6.70 14.68 -3.13
N GLU A 269 7.70 14.22 -2.37
CA GLU A 269 8.43 12.96 -2.61
C GLU A 269 7.48 11.76 -2.66
N TYR A 270 6.62 11.62 -1.66
CA TYR A 270 5.59 10.57 -1.64
C TYR A 270 4.72 10.57 -2.91
N ARG A 271 4.32 11.76 -3.39
CA ARG A 271 3.53 11.90 -4.60
C ARG A 271 4.35 11.61 -5.86
N GLY A 272 5.61 12.02 -5.91
CA GLY A 272 6.50 11.91 -7.06
C GLY A 272 7.10 10.52 -7.26
N ALA A 273 7.20 9.73 -6.18
CA ALA A 273 7.84 8.41 -6.23
C ALA A 273 7.16 7.43 -7.20
N THR A 274 5.86 7.58 -7.46
CA THR A 274 5.14 6.77 -8.46
C THR A 274 4.15 7.64 -9.22
N THR A 275 3.73 7.23 -10.43
CA THR A 275 2.72 7.96 -11.23
C THR A 275 1.44 8.27 -10.44
N ASP A 276 1.03 7.32 -9.58
CA ASP A 276 -0.17 7.38 -8.76
C ASP A 276 0.15 7.51 -7.26
N GLY A 277 1.28 8.14 -6.91
CA GLY A 277 1.70 8.32 -5.53
C GLY A 277 0.64 9.04 -4.67
N PRO A 278 0.59 8.83 -3.35
CA PRO A 278 -0.43 9.43 -2.50
C PRO A 278 -0.39 10.96 -2.58
N ALA A 279 -1.49 11.55 -3.07
CA ALA A 279 -1.68 12.99 -3.03
C ALA A 279 -1.99 13.46 -1.60
N LEU A 280 -1.91 14.77 -1.35
CA LEU A 280 -2.28 15.38 -0.06
C LEU A 280 -3.67 14.92 0.44
N SER A 281 -4.65 14.78 -0.45
CA SER A 281 -6.01 14.33 -0.09
C SER A 281 -6.04 12.91 0.48
N TRP A 282 -5.13 12.03 0.04
CA TRP A 282 -4.99 10.68 0.60
C TRP A 282 -4.60 10.75 2.08
N PHE A 283 -3.58 11.53 2.41
CA PHE A 283 -3.13 11.69 3.79
C PHE A 283 -4.19 12.33 4.68
N VAL A 284 -4.95 13.31 4.15
CA VAL A 284 -6.13 13.88 4.85
C VAL A 284 -7.18 12.80 5.12
N ASP A 285 -7.48 11.94 4.15
CA ASP A 285 -8.42 10.84 4.33
C ASP A 285 -7.92 9.80 5.34
N VAL A 286 -6.63 9.46 5.33
CA VAL A 286 -6.02 8.57 6.33
C VAL A 286 -6.16 9.16 7.73
N ALA A 287 -5.75 10.42 7.93
CA ALA A 287 -5.81 11.08 9.22
C ALA A 287 -7.24 11.21 9.78
N LEU A 288 -8.25 11.29 8.90
CA LEU A 288 -9.67 11.37 9.26
C LEU A 288 -10.38 10.01 9.29
N GLY A 289 -9.67 8.89 9.08
CA GLY A 289 -10.25 7.55 9.05
C GLY A 289 -11.21 7.30 7.88
N ARG A 290 -11.01 7.99 6.75
CA ARG A 290 -11.81 7.90 5.52
C ARG A 290 -11.16 7.06 4.42
N ALA A 291 -9.87 6.71 4.54
CA ALA A 291 -9.10 6.07 3.48
C ALA A 291 -9.71 4.76 2.95
N ASP A 292 -10.33 3.94 3.81
CA ASP A 292 -11.02 2.71 3.37
C ASP A 292 -12.22 3.00 2.45
N ARG A 293 -12.91 4.13 2.63
CA ARG A 293 -14.02 4.55 1.77
C ARG A 293 -13.52 5.07 0.43
N SER A 294 -12.37 5.76 0.42
CA SER A 294 -11.75 6.28 -0.80
C SER A 294 -11.11 5.17 -1.64
N ALA A 295 -10.46 4.18 -1.03
CA ALA A 295 -9.99 2.97 -1.74
C ALA A 295 -11.15 2.11 -2.30
N GLN A 296 -12.29 2.09 -1.59
CA GLN A 296 -13.54 1.56 -2.12
C GLN A 296 -14.20 2.49 -3.16
N ALA A 297 -13.84 3.75 -3.28
CA ALA A 297 -14.30 4.59 -4.36
C ALA A 297 -13.48 4.38 -5.65
N THR A 298 -12.23 3.92 -5.56
CA THR A 298 -11.29 3.82 -6.69
C THR A 298 -11.12 2.43 -7.30
N ALA A 299 -11.46 1.32 -6.64
CA ALA A 299 -11.28 0.01 -7.31
C ALA A 299 -12.07 -0.04 -8.62
N PRO A 300 -11.55 -0.56 -9.73
CA PRO A 300 -12.24 -0.52 -11.02
C PRO A 300 -13.64 -1.12 -10.90
N PRO A 301 -14.66 -0.56 -11.58
CA PRO A 301 -15.97 -1.20 -11.64
C PRO A 301 -15.80 -2.64 -12.10
N ARG A 302 -16.49 -3.57 -11.44
CA ARG A 302 -16.39 -4.99 -11.82
C ARG A 302 -17.03 -5.24 -13.17
N ASP A 303 -18.02 -4.40 -13.51
CA ASP A 303 -18.66 -4.38 -14.80
C ASP A 303 -17.83 -3.54 -15.80
N PRO A 304 -17.38 -4.12 -16.93
CA PRO A 304 -16.54 -3.44 -17.91
C PRO A 304 -17.26 -2.28 -18.62
N GLU A 305 -18.60 -2.30 -18.68
CA GLU A 305 -19.39 -1.21 -19.26
C GLU A 305 -19.49 -0.03 -18.29
N VAL A 306 -19.63 -0.30 -16.99
CA VAL A 306 -19.54 0.74 -15.94
C VAL A 306 -18.14 1.34 -15.90
N ALA A 307 -17.08 0.52 -16.03
CA ALA A 307 -15.70 0.98 -16.12
C ALA A 307 -15.49 1.92 -17.31
N ARG A 308 -16.02 1.55 -18.49
CA ARG A 308 -15.94 2.37 -19.69
C ARG A 308 -16.72 3.68 -19.55
N LEU A 309 -17.89 3.67 -18.90
CA LEU A 309 -18.67 4.89 -18.68
C LEU A 309 -17.98 5.85 -17.69
N VAL A 310 -17.40 5.30 -16.61
CA VAL A 310 -16.62 6.08 -15.64
C VAL A 310 -15.39 6.71 -16.30
N ALA A 311 -14.69 5.98 -17.17
CA ALA A 311 -13.57 6.51 -17.94
C ALA A 311 -13.99 7.66 -18.87
N LEU A 312 -15.11 7.52 -19.59
CA LEU A 312 -15.68 8.57 -20.44
C LEU A 312 -16.11 9.81 -19.63
N ALA A 313 -16.59 9.64 -18.40
CA ALA A 313 -16.94 10.73 -17.50
C ALA A 313 -15.71 11.47 -16.95
N ALA A 314 -14.62 10.74 -16.68
CA ALA A 314 -13.38 11.30 -16.16
C ALA A 314 -12.56 12.05 -17.23
N GLY A 315 -12.62 11.61 -18.49
CA GLY A 315 -11.89 12.21 -19.62
C GLY A 315 -12.62 13.35 -20.34
N SER A 316 -11.92 14.01 -21.26
CA SER A 316 -12.54 14.77 -22.35
C SER A 316 -13.25 13.79 -23.28
N LEU A 317 -14.44 14.11 -23.81
CA LEU A 317 -15.07 13.36 -24.91
C LEU A 317 -14.56 13.98 -26.22
N PRO A 318 -13.43 13.53 -26.80
CA PRO A 318 -12.79 14.25 -27.89
C PRO A 318 -13.47 13.94 -29.22
N GLU A 319 -14.07 12.75 -29.33
CA GLU A 319 -14.56 12.16 -30.58
C GLU A 319 -16.08 11.91 -30.55
N LEU A 320 -16.72 11.98 -31.72
CA LEU A 320 -18.15 11.71 -31.88
C LEU A 320 -18.53 10.29 -31.43
N ASP A 321 -17.62 9.32 -31.62
CA ASP A 321 -17.81 7.93 -31.22
C ASP A 321 -17.88 7.74 -29.70
N ASP A 322 -17.19 8.58 -28.93
CA ASP A 322 -17.24 8.57 -27.47
C ASP A 322 -18.58 9.11 -26.95
N VAL A 323 -19.12 10.13 -27.63
CA VAL A 323 -20.46 10.68 -27.36
C VAL A 323 -21.55 9.63 -27.64
N VAL A 324 -21.46 8.95 -28.78
CA VAL A 324 -22.40 7.87 -29.16
C VAL A 324 -22.29 6.70 -28.19
N THR A 325 -21.07 6.30 -27.82
CA THR A 325 -20.82 5.22 -26.88
C THR A 325 -21.37 5.53 -25.49
N ALA A 326 -21.10 6.74 -24.96
CA ALA A 326 -21.65 7.20 -23.68
C ALA A 326 -23.18 7.18 -23.67
N ARG A 327 -23.82 7.70 -24.73
CA ARG A 327 -25.29 7.70 -24.86
C ARG A 327 -25.90 6.30 -24.89
N ARG A 328 -25.30 5.39 -25.68
CA ARG A 328 -25.78 4.00 -25.78
C ARG A 328 -25.72 3.29 -24.44
N LEU A 329 -24.60 3.44 -23.73
CA LEU A 329 -24.41 2.83 -22.42
C LEU A 329 -25.41 3.41 -21.39
N LEU A 330 -25.58 4.74 -21.34
CA LEU A 330 -26.57 5.38 -20.47
C LEU A 330 -28.01 4.93 -20.75
N ALA A 331 -28.41 4.82 -22.02
CA ALA A 331 -29.75 4.36 -22.42
C ALA A 331 -30.01 2.89 -22.05
N ARG A 332 -29.00 2.03 -22.20
CA ARG A 332 -29.08 0.62 -21.78
C ARG A 332 -29.25 0.49 -20.27
N PHE A 333 -28.56 1.31 -19.50
CA PHE A 333 -28.73 1.32 -18.05
C PHE A 333 -30.11 1.86 -17.65
N ALA A 334 -30.57 2.96 -18.26
CA ALA A 334 -31.89 3.52 -17.99
C ALA A 334 -33.07 2.56 -18.29
N SER A 335 -32.87 1.57 -19.18
CA SER A 335 -33.88 0.58 -19.58
C SER A 335 -33.87 -0.72 -18.76
N GLY A 336 -33.19 -0.74 -17.60
CA GLY A 336 -33.24 -1.87 -16.66
C GLY A 336 -31.96 -2.69 -16.57
N GLY A 337 -30.88 -2.30 -17.25
CA GLY A 337 -29.57 -2.94 -17.12
C GLY A 337 -28.88 -2.76 -15.75
N ILE A 338 -29.50 -2.04 -14.82
CA ILE A 338 -28.93 -1.62 -13.52
C ILE A 338 -29.22 -2.65 -12.42
N ASP A 339 -30.26 -3.47 -12.56
CA ASP A 339 -30.74 -4.34 -11.48
C ASP A 339 -29.75 -5.48 -11.14
N ALA A 340 -28.93 -5.88 -12.12
CA ALA A 340 -27.86 -6.86 -11.95
C ALA A 340 -26.57 -6.27 -11.34
N LEU A 341 -26.44 -4.95 -11.25
CA LEU A 341 -25.25 -4.30 -10.70
C LEU A 341 -25.25 -4.32 -9.18
N GLY A 342 -24.08 -4.51 -8.57
CA GLY A 342 -23.92 -4.29 -7.13
C GLY A 342 -24.17 -2.83 -6.75
N ALA A 343 -24.58 -2.56 -5.50
CA ALA A 343 -24.89 -1.20 -5.02
C ALA A 343 -23.78 -0.17 -5.29
N ARG A 344 -22.52 -0.62 -5.27
CA ARG A 344 -21.33 0.19 -5.56
C ARG A 344 -21.24 0.61 -7.03
N ASP A 345 -21.47 -0.31 -7.97
CA ASP A 345 -21.42 0.00 -9.40
C ASP A 345 -22.62 0.87 -9.82
N ARG A 346 -23.78 0.70 -9.17
CA ARG A 346 -24.94 1.60 -9.33
C ARG A 346 -24.65 3.04 -8.92
N ALA A 347 -24.01 3.24 -7.77
CA ALA A 347 -23.66 4.59 -7.29
C ALA A 347 -22.67 5.29 -8.23
N ARG A 348 -21.66 4.57 -8.73
CA ARG A 348 -20.69 5.10 -9.69
C ARG A 348 -21.31 5.43 -11.04
N LEU A 349 -22.20 4.57 -11.51
CA LEU A 349 -22.95 4.79 -12.73
C LEU A 349 -23.82 6.05 -12.64
N ALA A 350 -24.50 6.26 -11.51
CA ALA A 350 -25.30 7.46 -11.27
C ALA A 350 -24.44 8.73 -11.31
N GLN A 351 -23.26 8.70 -10.68
CA GLN A 351 -22.33 9.84 -10.71
C GLN A 351 -21.79 10.11 -12.11
N ALA A 352 -21.32 9.09 -12.82
CA ALA A 352 -20.84 9.22 -14.20
C ALA A 352 -21.93 9.77 -15.14
N ALA A 353 -23.19 9.37 -14.95
CA ALA A 353 -24.33 9.90 -15.70
C ALA A 353 -24.55 11.40 -15.46
N LEU A 354 -24.47 11.84 -14.19
CA LEU A 354 -24.58 13.26 -13.84
C LEU A 354 -23.47 14.10 -14.49
N ASP A 355 -22.24 13.58 -14.50
CA ASP A 355 -21.08 14.29 -15.03
C ASP A 355 -21.07 14.35 -16.58
N LEU A 356 -21.57 13.31 -17.25
CA LEU A 356 -21.64 13.23 -18.71
C LEU A 356 -22.80 14.05 -19.30
N THR A 357 -23.93 14.12 -18.62
CA THR A 357 -25.16 14.79 -19.12
C THR A 357 -24.91 16.22 -19.64
N PRO A 358 -24.28 17.14 -18.89
CA PRO A 358 -24.04 18.50 -19.37
C PRO A 358 -23.01 18.55 -20.51
N ARG A 359 -22.07 17.59 -20.57
CA ARG A 359 -21.05 17.52 -21.65
C ARG A 359 -21.68 17.08 -22.97
N LEU A 360 -22.53 16.04 -22.92
CA LEU A 360 -23.29 15.57 -24.07
C LEU A 360 -24.27 16.65 -24.58
N GLY A 361 -24.84 17.46 -23.68
CA GLY A 361 -25.65 18.62 -24.04
C GLY A 361 -24.87 19.66 -24.85
N ARG A 362 -23.65 20.01 -24.42
CA ARG A 362 -22.77 20.94 -25.15
C ARG A 362 -22.30 20.41 -26.49
N ALA A 363 -21.95 19.13 -26.58
CA ALA A 363 -21.54 18.50 -27.84
C ALA A 363 -22.68 18.53 -28.88
N ARG A 364 -23.93 18.29 -28.45
CA ARG A 364 -25.10 18.38 -29.32
C ARG A 364 -25.35 19.80 -29.84
N ALA A 365 -25.16 20.81 -29.00
CA ALA A 365 -25.35 22.21 -29.41
C ALA A 365 -24.37 22.59 -30.53
N ARG A 366 -23.08 22.23 -30.38
CA ARG A 366 -22.05 22.50 -31.39
C ARG A 366 -22.34 21.81 -32.73
N ALA A 367 -22.79 20.56 -32.70
CA ALA A 367 -23.10 19.81 -33.92
C ALA A 367 -24.34 20.31 -34.69
N ASN A 368 -25.12 21.23 -34.12
CA ASN A 368 -26.25 21.88 -34.80
C ASN A 368 -25.88 23.27 -35.35
N ASP A 369 -24.72 23.82 -34.96
CA ASP A 369 -24.23 25.13 -35.39
C ASP A 369 -23.26 25.01 -36.60
N ASP A 370 -22.79 23.79 -36.90
CA ASP A 370 -22.08 23.40 -38.13
C ASP A 370 -23.08 22.78 -39.13
#